data_AF-A0A7C4Y9X3-F1
#
_entry.id   AF-A0A7C4Y9X3-F1
#
_cell.length_a   1.000
_cell.length_b   1.000
_cell.length_c   1.000
_cell.angle_alpha   90.00
_cell.angle_beta   90.00
_cell.angle_gamma   90.00
#
_symmetry.space_group_name_H-M   'P 1'
#
loop_
_entity.id
_entity.type
_entity.pdbx_description
1 polymer ?
#
loop_
_entity_poly.entity_id
_entity_poly.type
_entity_poly.pdbx_seq_one_letter_code
_entity_poly.pdbx_strand_id
1 'polypeptide(L)'
;MTALKKYFGLLFLLIAPLIIYELVHGALSHIDPAGKKDINSPVVWIIIIAVFTPIAIGLVIFGWYAFRGEYDHLPHKSKEL
;
A
#
# COMPACT_ATOMS: atom_id res chain seq x y z
N MET A 1 2.76 22.10 1.97
CA MET A 1 1.66 21.44 1.24
C MET A 1 0.32 22.07 1.60
N THR A 2 -0.73 21.97 0.77
CA THR A 2 -2.11 22.32 1.23
C THR A 2 -2.63 21.23 2.17
N ALA A 3 -3.50 21.57 3.12
CA ALA A 3 -4.09 20.63 4.08
C ALA A 3 -4.72 19.39 3.39
N LEU A 4 -5.30 19.59 2.21
CA LEU A 4 -5.83 18.51 1.36
C LEU A 4 -4.80 17.42 1.05
N LYS A 5 -3.58 17.79 0.65
CA LYS A 5 -2.52 16.84 0.30
C LYS A 5 -2.01 16.07 1.52
N LYS A 6 -2.05 16.69 2.70
CA LYS A 6 -1.73 16.04 3.98
C LYS A 6 -2.75 14.96 4.36
N TYR A 7 -4.04 15.22 4.13
CA TYR A 7 -5.10 14.21 4.33
C TYR A 7 -4.98 13.01 3.38
N PHE A 8 -4.55 13.22 2.13
CA PHE A 8 -4.24 12.11 1.23
C PHE A 8 -3.08 11.24 1.75
N GLY A 9 -2.05 11.84 2.34
CA GLY A 9 -0.98 11.08 3.01
C GLY A 9 -1.52 10.17 4.12
N LEU A 10 -2.38 10.71 4.98
CA LEU A 10 -3.03 9.94 6.05
C LEU A 10 -3.95 8.83 5.49
N LEU A 11 -4.69 9.12 4.42
CA LEU A 11 -5.52 8.12 3.73
C LEU A 11 -4.66 6.96 3.24
N PHE A 12 -3.54 7.24 2.57
CA PHE A 12 -2.63 6.21 2.07
C PHE A 12 -1.98 5.40 3.18
N LEU A 13 -1.66 6.04 4.30
CA LEU A 13 -1.10 5.39 5.49
C LEU A 13 -2.04 4.32 6.06
N LEU A 14 -3.35 4.56 6.04
CA LEU A 14 -4.37 3.63 6.58
C LEU A 14 -4.85 2.62 5.55
N ILE A 15 -5.02 3.03 4.28
CA ILE A 15 -5.57 2.15 3.24
C ILE A 15 -4.56 1.07 2.82
N ALA A 16 -3.26 1.35 2.85
CA ALA A 16 -2.25 0.40 2.43
C ALA A 16 -2.19 -0.85 3.35
N PRO A 17 -2.14 -0.73 4.69
CA PRO A 17 -2.28 -1.87 5.58
C PRO A 17 -3.61 -2.61 5.43
N LEU A 18 -4.71 -1.86 5.22
CA LEU A 18 -6.04 -2.45 5.03
C LEU A 18 -6.10 -3.32 3.76
N ILE A 19 -5.52 -2.86 2.65
CA ILE A 19 -5.45 -3.65 1.41
C ILE A 19 -4.66 -4.94 1.63
N ILE A 20 -3.53 -4.89 2.34
CA ILE A 20 -2.74 -6.09 2.64
C ILE A 20 -3.52 -7.06 3.53
N TYR A 21 -4.24 -6.54 4.53
CA TYR A 21 -5.13 -7.36 5.35
C TYR A 21 -6.19 -8.07 4.51
N GLU A 22 -6.89 -7.35 3.62
CA GLU A 22 -7.91 -7.93 2.75
C GLU A 22 -7.33 -8.98 1.79
N LEU A 23 -6.13 -8.76 1.25
CA LEU A 23 -5.46 -9.74 0.39
C LEU A 23 -5.11 -11.03 1.14
N VAL A 24 -4.61 -10.92 2.37
CA VAL A 24 -4.30 -12.09 3.21
C VAL A 24 -5.58 -12.82 3.64
N HIS A 25 -6.60 -12.08 4.06
CA HIS A 25 -7.91 -12.64 4.40
C HIS A 25 -8.57 -13.33 3.20
N GLY A 26 -8.49 -12.72 2.02
CA GLY A 26 -8.94 -13.29 0.76
C GLY A 26 -8.23 -14.61 0.43
N ALA A 27 -6.90 -14.65 0.56
CA ALA A 27 -6.12 -15.86 0.35
C ALA A 27 -6.57 -16.99 1.28
N LEU A 28 -6.72 -16.71 2.57
CA LEU A 28 -7.13 -17.71 3.57
C LEU A 28 -8.56 -18.23 3.35
N SER A 29 -9.45 -17.41 2.79
CA SER A 29 -10.86 -17.77 2.56
C SER A 29 -11.10 -18.47 1.22
N HIS A 30 -10.25 -18.27 0.23
CA HIS A 30 -10.46 -18.76 -1.13
C HIS A 30 -9.52 -19.88 -1.57
N ILE A 31 -8.37 -20.08 -0.90
CA ILE A 31 -7.49 -21.21 -1.22
C ILE A 31 -8.17 -22.52 -0.82
N ASP A 32 -8.44 -23.35 -1.83
CA ASP A 32 -9.04 -24.69 -1.67
C ASP A 32 -8.28 -25.68 -2.56
N PRO A 33 -7.56 -26.67 -1.97
CA PRO A 33 -6.86 -27.71 -2.74
C PRO A 33 -7.76 -28.55 -3.64
N ALA A 34 -9.05 -28.67 -3.31
CA ALA A 34 -10.05 -29.35 -4.13
C ALA A 34 -10.71 -28.42 -5.18
N GLY A 35 -10.46 -27.12 -5.07
CA GLY A 35 -11.01 -26.08 -5.93
C GLY A 35 -10.38 -26.11 -7.32
N LYS A 36 -11.22 -26.02 -8.35
CA LYS A 36 -10.77 -26.10 -9.76
C LYS A 36 -10.58 -24.74 -10.44
N LYS A 37 -10.93 -23.64 -9.77
CA LYS A 37 -10.77 -22.28 -10.30
C LYS A 37 -9.40 -21.71 -9.87
N ASP A 38 -8.84 -20.82 -10.68
CA ASP A 38 -7.55 -20.18 -10.42
C ASP A 38 -7.49 -19.45 -9.06
N ILE A 39 -8.61 -18.88 -8.60
CA ILE A 39 -8.71 -18.23 -7.28
C ILE A 39 -8.45 -19.18 -6.11
N ASN A 40 -8.59 -20.50 -6.30
CA ASN A 40 -8.29 -21.48 -5.26
C ASN A 40 -6.80 -21.85 -5.25
N SER A 41 -6.05 -21.47 -6.29
CA SER A 41 -4.63 -21.77 -6.39
C SER A 41 -3.83 -20.88 -5.44
N PRO A 42 -3.02 -21.46 -4.54
CA PRO A 42 -2.17 -20.67 -3.64
C PRO A 42 -1.13 -19.84 -4.40
N VAL A 43 -0.71 -20.30 -5.58
CA VAL A 43 0.31 -19.62 -6.41
C VAL A 43 -0.17 -18.23 -6.83
N VAL A 44 -1.44 -18.09 -7.21
CA VAL A 44 -2.03 -16.81 -7.65
C VAL A 44 -2.00 -15.80 -6.50
N TRP A 45 -2.45 -16.21 -5.31
CA TRP A 45 -2.43 -15.35 -4.12
C TRP A 45 -1.03 -14.94 -3.70
N ILE A 46 -0.06 -15.87 -3.73
CA ILE A 46 1.33 -15.56 -3.39
C ILE A 46 1.89 -14.49 -4.33
N ILE A 47 1.66 -14.59 -5.64
CA ILE A 47 2.12 -13.60 -6.61
C ILE A 47 1.50 -12.23 -6.34
N ILE A 48 0.18 -12.17 -6.12
CA ILE A 48 -0.53 -10.92 -5.83
C ILE A 48 0.03 -10.28 -4.55
N ILE A 49 0.08 -11.03 -3.45
CA ILE A 49 0.57 -10.50 -2.16
C ILE A 49 2.03 -10.05 -2.30
N ALA A 50 2.88 -10.81 -2.98
CA ALA A 50 4.29 -10.47 -3.17
C ALA A 50 4.49 -9.17 -3.96
N VAL A 51 3.65 -8.88 -4.96
CA VAL A 51 3.72 -7.63 -5.75
C VAL A 51 3.12 -6.46 -4.98
N PHE A 52 2.00 -6.65 -4.30
CA PHE A 52 1.30 -5.56 -3.60
C PHE A 52 1.98 -5.15 -2.28
N THR A 53 2.67 -6.07 -1.60
CA THR A 53 3.36 -5.78 -0.33
C THR A 53 4.40 -4.65 -0.44
N PRO A 54 5.39 -4.66 -1.36
CA PRO A 54 6.35 -3.57 -1.48
C PRO A 54 5.69 -2.24 -1.88
N ILE A 55 4.62 -2.27 -2.68
CA ILE A 55 3.84 -1.08 -3.04
C ILE A 55 3.16 -0.50 -1.79
N ALA A 56 2.52 -1.34 -0.98
CA ALA A 56 1.89 -0.94 0.27
C ALA A 56 2.90 -0.36 1.27
N ILE A 57 4.10 -0.97 1.38
CA ILE A 57 5.19 -0.44 2.20
C ILE A 57 5.58 0.97 1.73
N GLY A 58 5.75 1.16 0.42
CA GLY A 58 6.05 2.48 -0.16
C GLY A 58 4.97 3.52 0.17
N LEU A 59 3.69 3.13 0.06
CA LEU A 59 2.55 3.99 0.41
C LEU A 59 2.49 4.34 1.89
N VAL A 60 2.82 3.40 2.79
CA VAL A 60 2.91 3.64 4.23
C VAL A 60 4.02 4.64 4.54
N ILE A 61 5.22 4.44 3.99
CA ILE A 61 6.36 5.34 4.19
C ILE A 61 6.04 6.73 3.66
N PHE A 62 5.49 6.82 2.45
CA PHE A 62 5.05 8.08 1.85
C PHE A 62 3.99 8.77 2.71
N GLY A 63 2.94 8.04 3.11
CA GLY A 63 1.85 8.56 3.92
C GLY A 63 2.33 9.09 5.28
N TRP A 64 3.27 8.39 5.89
CA TRP A 64 3.90 8.79 7.15
C TRP A 64 4.66 10.11 7.03
N TYR A 65 5.54 10.23 6.03
CA TYR A 65 6.30 11.47 5.79
C TYR A 65 5.39 12.64 5.39
N ALA A 66 4.35 12.38 4.61
CA ALA A 66 3.36 13.40 4.26
C ALA A 66 2.57 13.88 5.47
N PHE A 67 2.17 12.98 6.36
CA PHE A 67 1.48 13.34 7.60
C PHE A 67 2.38 14.16 8.54
N ARG A 68 3.68 13.86 8.59
CA ARG A 68 4.65 14.63 9.39
C ARG A 68 5.00 16.01 8.81
N GLY A 69 4.59 16.31 7.57
CA GLY A 69 4.91 17.58 6.92
C GLY A 69 6.32 17.63 6.33
N GLU A 70 7.01 16.50 6.19
CA GLU A 70 8.37 16.45 5.61
C GLU A 70 8.36 16.88 4.13
N TYR A 71 7.22 16.82 3.45
CA TYR A 71 7.02 17.34 2.10
C TYR A 71 6.53 18.80 2.06
N ASP A 72 6.49 19.51 3.20
CA ASP A 72 6.01 20.88 3.23
C ASP A 72 6.98 21.87 2.59
N HIS A 73 8.28 21.60 2.64
CA HIS A 73 9.33 22.39 1.99
C HIS A 73 10.22 21.47 1.16
N LEU A 74 9.81 21.24 -0.08
CA LEU A 74 10.67 20.60 -1.08
C LEU A 74 11.40 21.71 -1.86
N PRO A 75 12.72 21.61 -2.06
CA PRO A 75 13.46 22.60 -2.82
C PRO A 75 12.89 22.68 -4.23
N HIS A 76 12.53 23.89 -4.66
CA HIS A 76 11.92 24.16 -5.95
C HIS A 76 12.98 24.43 -7.03
N LYS A 77 14.23 24.67 -6.62
CA LYS A 77 15.38 24.88 -7.50
C LYS A 77 16.57 24.05 -7.03
N SER A 78 17.38 23.56 -7.96
CA SER A 78 18.62 22.81 -7.64
C SER A 78 19.63 23.60 -6.80
N LYS A 79 19.48 24.93 -6.70
CA LYS A 79 20.30 25.80 -5.83
C LYS A 79 19.84 25.79 -4.35
N GLU A 80 18.71 25.17 -4.06
CA GLU A 80 18.11 25.06 -2.71
C GLU A 80 18.35 23.68 -2.07
N LEU A 81 19.04 22.78 -2.79
CA LEU A 81 19.60 21.51 -2.31
C LEU A 81 21.03 21.72 -1.79
#